data_AF-A0A2P7TW92-F1
#
_entry.id   AF-A0A2P7TW92-F1
#
_cell.length_a   1.000
_cell.length_b   1.000
_cell.length_c   1.000
_cell.angle_alpha   90.00
_cell.angle_beta   90.00
_cell.angle_gamma   90.00
#
_symmetry.space_group_name_H-M   'P 1'
#
loop_
_entity.id
_entity.type
_entity.pdbx_description
1 polymer ?
#
loop_
_entity_poly.entity_id
_entity_poly.type
_entity_poly.pdbx_seq_one_letter_code
_entity_poly.pdbx_strand_id
1 'polypeptide(L)'
;MSRKIFLLLLLGYVWRCNLPLYAQFTLPEISLGTPVTYKNLQLYPVIATTSFFEASKNTGSYATLQQTMQNRLVQIAEQEPQPQTARLLVMQNNYPVVPNQNRLLERYEPVFEANTFAATDTNAIYSPFDNAILDPEIVRLSQLEAQTDRLFITNLSADTIYLMAGEVIKGGRQDRVIAQNMLLPPNTRFATLPVFCVEKNRWGYHNDKNPCFTDYSCIADANLRKTVQLNAVQEEVWNVVNRTTALQNSQTATQAYTALENNTAFTRLADMYVQYLQPILTGNKQIVGVLAVTGNRIAGADIFATNALFTNHIANLLRSYAANAIINGSAPVLMQQAVSANLQQYITATGINRQAFANKGNIFEVNGQPLHLTWYE
;
A
#
# COMPACT_ATOMS: atom_id res chain seq x y z
N MET A 1 18.39 22.24 -69.53
CA MET A 1 18.92 21.72 -68.24
C MET A 1 17.83 21.90 -67.19
N SER A 2 17.06 20.84 -66.91
CA SER A 2 15.83 20.91 -66.10
C SER A 2 16.08 20.49 -64.66
N ARG A 3 15.52 21.27 -63.74
CA ARG A 3 15.57 21.13 -62.28
C ARG A 3 15.04 19.76 -61.82
N LYS A 4 15.73 19.12 -60.87
CA LYS A 4 15.13 18.12 -59.97
C LYS A 4 15.31 18.58 -58.53
N ILE A 5 14.19 18.99 -57.95
CA ILE A 5 13.95 19.19 -56.52
C ILE A 5 13.89 17.79 -55.90
N PHE A 6 14.75 17.50 -54.92
CA PHE A 6 14.61 16.33 -54.07
C PHE A 6 14.06 16.80 -52.72
N LEU A 7 12.76 16.58 -52.55
CA LEU A 7 12.02 16.80 -51.30
C LEU A 7 12.35 15.61 -50.38
N LEU A 8 13.16 15.83 -49.34
CA LEU A 8 13.42 14.83 -48.31
C LEU A 8 12.25 14.85 -47.30
N LEU A 9 11.29 13.96 -47.52
CA LEU A 9 10.28 13.55 -46.53
C LEU A 9 10.99 12.80 -45.39
N LEU A 10 11.41 13.52 -44.35
CA LEU A 10 11.74 12.95 -43.03
C LEU A 10 10.44 12.87 -42.21
N LEU A 11 9.60 11.91 -42.58
CA LEU A 11 8.44 11.51 -41.78
C LEU A 11 8.55 10.02 -41.49
N GLY A 12 8.60 9.70 -40.20
CA GLY A 12 8.11 8.43 -39.70
C GLY A 12 9.16 7.34 -39.46
N TYR A 13 10.19 7.60 -38.67
CA TYR A 13 10.81 6.56 -37.84
C TYR A 13 11.30 7.20 -36.54
N VAL A 14 10.35 7.59 -35.68
CA VAL A 14 10.67 7.75 -34.26
C VAL A 14 10.97 6.35 -33.76
N TRP A 15 12.25 6.05 -33.60
CA TRP A 15 12.77 4.95 -32.80
C TRP A 15 11.99 4.87 -31.48
N ARG A 16 11.02 3.96 -31.39
CA ARG A 16 10.51 3.48 -30.08
C ARG A 16 11.50 2.44 -29.56
N CYS A 17 12.74 2.86 -29.32
CA CYS A 17 13.72 2.06 -28.61
C CYS A 17 13.59 2.38 -27.11
N ASN A 18 13.20 1.37 -26.33
CA ASN A 18 13.32 1.33 -24.87
C ASN A 18 12.93 2.63 -24.17
N LEU A 19 11.62 2.93 -24.12
CA LEU A 19 11.14 3.82 -23.06
C LEU A 19 11.50 3.14 -21.72
N PRO A 20 12.28 3.79 -20.85
CA PRO A 20 12.57 3.22 -19.55
C PRO A 20 11.26 3.10 -18.77
N LEU A 21 11.13 2.02 -18.00
CA LEU A 21 9.91 1.53 -17.34
C LEU A 21 9.20 2.59 -16.45
N TYR A 22 9.93 3.64 -16.05
CA TYR A 22 9.45 4.83 -15.33
C TYR A 22 8.39 5.65 -16.12
N ALA A 23 8.24 5.43 -17.43
CA ALA A 23 7.38 6.21 -18.32
C ALA A 23 5.93 5.72 -18.45
N GLN A 24 5.53 4.65 -17.74
CA GLN A 24 4.19 4.06 -17.92
C GLN A 24 3.06 4.86 -17.27
N PHE A 25 3.31 5.59 -16.18
CA PHE A 25 2.29 6.40 -15.51
C PHE A 25 2.20 7.79 -16.12
N THR A 26 1.54 7.88 -17.27
CA THR A 26 1.27 9.14 -17.97
C THR A 26 -0.18 9.17 -18.46
N LEU A 27 -0.75 10.36 -18.65
CA LEU A 27 -2.12 10.50 -19.16
C LEU A 27 -2.36 9.86 -20.55
N PRO A 28 -1.37 9.75 -21.45
CA PRO A 28 -1.49 8.93 -22.65
C PRO A 28 -1.63 7.42 -22.39
N GLU A 29 -1.12 6.92 -21.27
CA GLU A 29 -1.05 5.49 -20.94
C GLU A 29 -2.14 5.03 -19.97
N ILE A 30 -2.72 5.96 -19.19
CA ILE A 30 -3.83 5.69 -18.28
C ILE A 30 -4.95 6.73 -18.40
N SER A 31 -6.20 6.30 -18.21
CA SER A 31 -7.39 7.16 -18.25
C SER A 31 -8.46 6.72 -17.27
N LEU A 32 -9.41 7.60 -16.96
CA LEU A 32 -10.59 7.24 -16.17
C LEU A 32 -11.64 6.58 -17.07
N GLY A 33 -12.09 5.38 -16.69
CA GLY A 33 -13.21 4.69 -17.30
C GLY A 33 -14.57 5.22 -16.84
N THR A 34 -15.65 4.57 -17.32
CA THR A 34 -17.02 4.87 -16.89
C THR A 34 -17.17 4.63 -15.37
N PRO A 35 -17.70 5.60 -14.61
CA PRO A 35 -17.86 5.42 -13.17
C PRO A 35 -18.88 4.34 -12.84
N VAL A 36 -18.59 3.55 -11.81
CA VAL A 36 -19.49 2.53 -11.25
C VAL A 36 -19.87 2.95 -9.85
N THR A 37 -21.17 2.93 -9.54
CA THR A 37 -21.69 3.48 -8.27
C THR A 37 -22.49 2.44 -7.54
N TYR A 38 -22.24 2.31 -6.24
CA TYR A 38 -23.09 1.57 -5.32
C TYR A 38 -23.31 2.41 -4.07
N LYS A 39 -24.57 2.80 -3.82
CA LYS A 39 -24.94 3.65 -2.68
C LYS A 39 -24.04 4.90 -2.58
N ASN A 40 -23.34 5.08 -1.46
CA ASN A 40 -22.51 6.24 -1.17
C ASN A 40 -21.09 6.17 -1.75
N LEU A 41 -20.76 5.17 -2.57
CA LEU A 41 -19.44 5.01 -3.18
C LEU A 41 -19.56 4.98 -4.70
N GLN A 42 -18.85 5.89 -5.36
CA GLN A 42 -18.63 5.87 -6.80
C GLN A 42 -17.14 5.63 -7.06
N LEU A 43 -16.82 4.67 -7.91
CA LEU A 43 -15.46 4.35 -8.31
C LEU A 43 -15.27 4.69 -9.78
N TYR A 44 -14.18 5.37 -10.08
CA TYR A 44 -13.70 5.57 -11.44
C TYR A 44 -12.56 4.59 -11.69
N PRO A 45 -12.78 3.54 -12.51
CA PRO A 45 -11.71 2.61 -12.86
C PRO A 45 -10.59 3.34 -13.61
N VAL A 46 -9.35 3.04 -13.28
CA VAL A 46 -8.19 3.52 -14.04
C VAL A 46 -7.85 2.48 -15.09
N ILE A 47 -8.06 2.85 -16.35
CA ILE A 47 -7.88 2.00 -17.54
C ILE A 47 -6.50 2.27 -18.13
N ALA A 48 -5.72 1.21 -18.29
CA ALA A 48 -4.41 1.22 -18.91
C ALA A 48 -4.45 0.77 -20.38
N THR A 49 -3.55 1.32 -21.18
CA THR A 49 -3.30 0.92 -22.58
C THR A 49 -2.52 -0.41 -22.63
N THR A 50 -2.37 -0.96 -23.84
CA THR A 50 -1.48 -2.11 -24.06
C THR A 50 0.00 -1.77 -23.81
N SER A 51 0.44 -0.56 -24.18
CA SER A 51 1.83 -0.12 -23.98
C SER A 51 2.21 0.00 -22.50
N PHE A 52 1.26 0.38 -21.64
CA PHE A 52 1.43 0.33 -20.19
C PHE A 52 1.81 -1.08 -19.71
N PHE A 53 1.11 -2.11 -20.18
CA PHE A 53 1.38 -3.49 -19.77
C PHE A 53 2.69 -4.05 -20.35
N GLU A 54 3.06 -3.64 -21.56
CA GLU A 54 4.36 -4.00 -22.13
C GLU A 54 5.52 -3.43 -21.31
N ALA A 55 5.36 -2.22 -20.76
CA ALA A 55 6.30 -1.65 -19.82
C ALA A 55 6.32 -2.45 -18.51
N SER A 56 5.18 -2.88 -17.97
CA SER A 56 5.13 -3.59 -16.67
C SER A 56 5.33 -5.10 -16.71
N LYS A 57 5.70 -5.70 -17.86
CA LYS A 57 5.81 -7.16 -18.03
C LYS A 57 6.82 -7.86 -17.11
N ASN A 58 7.82 -7.12 -16.64
CA ASN A 58 8.85 -7.62 -15.73
C ASN A 58 8.53 -7.33 -14.26
N THR A 59 7.39 -6.70 -13.97
CA THR A 59 6.94 -6.49 -12.60
C THR A 59 6.60 -7.85 -11.98
N GLY A 60 7.20 -8.15 -10.84
CA GLY A 60 6.96 -9.40 -10.12
C GLY A 60 5.49 -9.61 -9.75
N SER A 61 5.12 -10.87 -9.51
CA SER A 61 3.90 -11.21 -8.79
C SER A 61 4.18 -11.19 -7.30
N TYR A 62 3.24 -10.68 -6.51
CA TYR A 62 3.39 -10.55 -5.07
C TYR A 62 2.22 -11.21 -4.35
N ALA A 63 2.53 -12.00 -3.32
CA ALA A 63 1.53 -12.52 -2.41
C ALA A 63 1.02 -11.41 -1.50
N THR A 64 -0.24 -11.49 -1.06
CA THR A 64 -0.80 -10.49 -0.14
C THR A 64 -0.52 -10.88 1.32
N LEU A 65 -0.47 -9.88 2.21
CA LEU A 65 -0.35 -10.15 3.65
C LEU A 65 -1.50 -11.03 4.15
N GLN A 66 -2.74 -10.74 3.73
CA GLN A 66 -3.90 -11.55 4.11
C GLN A 66 -3.72 -13.03 3.74
N GLN A 67 -3.39 -13.32 2.48
CA GLN A 67 -3.23 -14.70 2.01
C GLN A 67 -2.11 -15.41 2.75
N THR A 68 -0.98 -14.72 2.96
CA THR A 68 0.16 -15.31 3.66
C THR A 68 -0.11 -15.50 5.16
N MET A 69 -0.84 -14.62 5.84
CA MET A 69 -1.26 -14.84 7.23
C MET A 69 -2.24 -16.01 7.34
N GLN A 70 -3.25 -16.08 6.47
CA GLN A 70 -4.24 -17.18 6.44
C GLN A 70 -3.56 -18.54 6.24
N ASN A 71 -2.56 -18.60 5.36
CA ASN A 71 -1.81 -19.82 5.08
C ASN A 71 -0.64 -20.07 6.04
N ARG A 72 -0.45 -19.22 7.05
CA ARG A 72 0.68 -19.28 7.98
C ARG A 72 2.02 -19.29 7.24
N LEU A 73 2.17 -18.43 6.25
CA LEU A 73 3.41 -18.23 5.48
C LEU A 73 4.13 -16.93 5.84
N VAL A 74 3.65 -16.22 6.85
CA VAL A 74 4.26 -15.02 7.42
C VAL A 74 4.07 -15.03 8.94
N GLN A 75 5.08 -14.56 9.66
CA GLN A 75 5.05 -14.42 11.12
C GLN A 75 5.32 -12.97 11.49
N ILE A 76 4.49 -12.41 12.38
CA ILE A 76 4.67 -11.05 12.92
C ILE A 76 4.72 -11.15 14.44
N ALA A 77 5.73 -10.55 15.08
CA ALA A 77 5.96 -10.61 16.52
C ALA A 77 6.21 -9.23 17.14
N GLU A 78 5.84 -9.07 18.41
CA GLU A 78 6.05 -7.84 19.21
C GLU A 78 7.52 -7.65 19.66
N GLN A 79 8.32 -8.71 19.61
CA GLN A 79 9.71 -8.68 20.05
C GLN A 79 10.57 -9.40 19.02
N GLU A 80 11.80 -8.93 18.84
CA GLU A 80 12.78 -9.63 18.02
C GLU A 80 13.05 -10.98 18.67
N PRO A 81 12.76 -12.09 17.99
CA PRO A 81 13.04 -13.41 18.54
C PRO A 81 14.55 -13.61 18.61
N GLN A 82 15.08 -13.89 19.81
CA GLN A 82 16.45 -14.41 19.90
C GLN A 82 16.57 -15.71 19.08
N PRO A 83 17.73 -16.03 18.49
CA PRO A 83 17.87 -17.15 17.55
C PRO A 83 17.36 -18.51 18.08
N GLN A 84 17.51 -18.75 19.38
CA GLN A 84 17.02 -19.98 20.03
C GLN A 84 15.49 -19.97 20.20
N THR A 85 14.91 -18.83 20.57
CA THR A 85 13.45 -18.64 20.68
C THR A 85 12.76 -18.60 19.32
N ALA A 86 13.44 -18.15 18.26
CA ALA A 86 12.91 -18.13 16.90
C ALA A 86 12.45 -19.53 16.43
N ARG A 87 13.29 -20.55 16.64
CA ARG A 87 12.93 -21.94 16.32
C ARG A 87 11.73 -22.43 17.15
N LEU A 88 11.71 -22.12 18.43
CA LEU A 88 10.62 -22.50 19.33
C LEU A 88 9.29 -21.82 18.96
N LEU A 89 9.31 -20.54 18.58
CA LEU A 89 8.11 -19.80 18.16
C LEU A 89 7.53 -20.32 16.85
N VAL A 90 8.37 -20.72 15.90
CA VAL A 90 7.94 -21.38 14.66
C VAL A 90 7.25 -22.70 14.98
N MET A 91 7.82 -23.50 15.89
CA MET A 91 7.26 -24.80 16.29
C MET A 91 5.97 -24.67 17.12
N GLN A 92 5.88 -23.71 18.05
CA GLN A 92 4.71 -23.50 18.90
C GLN A 92 3.48 -23.03 18.11
N ASN A 93 3.69 -22.28 17.04
CA ASN A 93 2.61 -21.69 16.24
C ASN A 93 2.20 -22.53 15.02
N ASN A 94 2.74 -23.76 14.88
CA ASN A 94 2.46 -24.66 13.76
C ASN A 94 2.68 -23.98 12.39
N TYR A 95 3.73 -23.14 12.28
CA TYR A 95 4.14 -22.59 11.00
C TYR A 95 4.87 -23.68 10.17
N PRO A 96 4.62 -23.78 8.85
CA PRO A 96 5.31 -24.73 8.00
C PRO A 96 6.82 -24.46 7.99
N VAL A 97 7.60 -25.50 8.23
CA VAL A 97 9.06 -25.47 8.16
C VAL A 97 9.47 -25.59 6.69
N VAL A 98 9.92 -24.49 6.09
CA VAL A 98 10.41 -24.51 4.70
C VAL A 98 11.84 -25.08 4.65
N PRO A 99 12.19 -25.97 3.67
CA PRO A 99 13.40 -26.82 3.73
C PRO A 99 14.79 -26.14 3.83
N ASN A 100 14.90 -24.81 3.79
CA ASN A 100 16.18 -24.09 3.82
C ASN A 100 16.44 -23.28 5.11
N GLN A 101 15.69 -23.53 6.19
CA GLN A 101 15.79 -22.75 7.45
C GLN A 101 17.19 -22.70 8.09
N ASN A 102 18.07 -23.67 7.85
CA ASN A 102 19.31 -23.84 8.62
C ASN A 102 20.56 -23.16 8.03
N ARG A 103 20.51 -22.57 6.83
CA ARG A 103 21.72 -22.06 6.14
C ARG A 103 21.89 -20.53 6.14
N LEU A 104 20.89 -19.78 6.59
CA LEU A 104 20.82 -18.32 6.42
C LEU A 104 20.81 -17.54 7.75
N LEU A 105 21.40 -18.10 8.81
CA LEU A 105 21.56 -17.40 10.10
C LEU A 105 22.62 -16.27 10.05
N GLU A 106 23.30 -16.08 8.92
CA GLU A 106 24.34 -15.06 8.76
C GLU A 106 23.90 -14.00 7.75
N ARG A 107 23.64 -12.80 8.27
CA ARG A 107 23.41 -11.51 7.59
C ARG A 107 22.15 -11.39 6.75
N TYR A 108 21.14 -10.75 7.34
CA TYR A 108 20.22 -9.92 6.59
C TYR A 108 19.97 -8.64 7.38
N GLU A 109 20.64 -7.55 6.98
CA GLU A 109 20.24 -6.20 7.35
C GLU A 109 19.06 -5.83 6.44
N PRO A 110 17.96 -5.27 6.96
CA PRO A 110 16.85 -4.84 6.12
C PRO A 110 17.37 -3.84 5.08
N VAL A 111 17.14 -4.16 3.80
CA VAL A 111 17.37 -3.20 2.72
C VAL A 111 16.27 -2.14 2.81
N PHE A 112 16.51 -1.13 3.62
CA PHE A 112 15.97 0.19 3.35
C PHE A 112 16.71 0.67 2.10
N GLU A 113 16.08 0.61 0.92
CA GLU A 113 16.63 1.28 -0.27
C GLU A 113 16.55 2.80 -0.05
N ALA A 114 17.44 3.34 0.77
CA ALA A 114 17.94 4.68 0.57
C ALA A 114 18.83 4.62 -0.69
N ASN A 115 18.51 5.46 -1.67
CA ASN A 115 19.24 5.59 -2.94
C ASN A 115 20.76 5.44 -2.76
N THR A 116 21.32 4.28 -3.11
CA THR A 116 22.77 4.09 -3.16
C THR A 116 23.26 4.45 -4.56
N PHE A 117 23.78 5.67 -4.71
CA PHE A 117 24.62 6.02 -5.85
C PHE A 117 25.95 5.28 -5.73
N ALA A 118 26.35 4.58 -6.79
CA ALA A 118 27.51 3.71 -6.81
C ALA A 118 28.83 4.46 -6.53
N ALA A 119 29.63 3.88 -5.65
CA ALA A 119 30.93 4.39 -5.23
C ALA A 119 32.03 4.05 -6.25
N THR A 120 32.53 5.06 -6.94
CA THR A 120 33.92 5.11 -7.42
C THR A 120 34.45 6.50 -7.15
N ASP A 121 34.93 6.75 -5.94
CA ASP A 121 36.33 7.15 -5.73
C ASP A 121 36.55 7.54 -4.26
N THR A 122 37.58 6.92 -3.71
CA THR A 122 38.05 7.04 -2.33
C THR A 122 38.68 8.40 -2.08
N ASN A 123 38.01 9.29 -1.35
CA ASN A 123 38.58 10.32 -0.46
C ASN A 123 37.53 11.38 -0.12
N ALA A 124 36.71 11.14 0.89
CA ALA A 124 36.22 12.24 1.72
C ALA A 124 35.69 11.72 3.06
N ILE A 125 36.33 12.13 4.14
CA ILE A 125 35.66 12.22 5.44
C ILE A 125 34.60 13.31 5.25
N TYR A 126 33.34 12.91 5.02
CA TYR A 126 32.20 13.80 5.21
C TYR A 126 31.29 13.19 6.26
N SER A 127 31.31 13.84 7.43
CA SER A 127 30.23 13.76 8.42
C SER A 127 28.90 14.04 7.69
N PRO A 128 27.87 13.19 7.82
CA PRO A 128 26.61 13.34 7.09
C PRO A 128 25.76 14.53 7.60
N PHE A 129 26.30 15.40 8.44
CA PHE A 129 25.58 16.51 9.07
C PHE A 129 25.90 17.88 8.50
N ASP A 130 26.73 17.99 7.46
CA ASP A 130 27.10 19.28 6.88
C ASP A 130 26.43 19.52 5.52
N ASN A 131 25.28 20.20 5.56
CA ASN A 131 24.69 21.05 4.51
C ASN A 131 24.22 20.41 3.18
N ALA A 132 23.36 19.39 3.23
CA ALA A 132 22.54 18.98 2.09
C ALA A 132 21.04 19.11 2.43
N ILE A 133 20.25 19.68 1.51
CA ILE A 133 18.78 19.64 1.59
C ILE A 133 18.40 18.16 1.62
N LEU A 134 17.97 17.65 2.77
CA LEU A 134 17.52 16.27 2.92
C LEU A 134 16.32 16.04 1.99
N ASP A 135 16.34 14.95 1.22
CA ASP A 135 15.20 14.53 0.40
C ASP A 135 13.94 14.50 1.28
N PRO A 136 12.87 15.23 0.94
CA PRO A 136 11.64 15.26 1.72
C PRO A 136 11.07 13.88 2.03
N GLU A 137 11.28 12.89 1.15
CA GLU A 137 10.86 11.52 1.39
C GLU A 137 11.71 10.82 2.47
N ILE A 138 13.03 11.01 2.45
CA ILE A 138 13.94 10.50 3.50
C ILE A 138 13.61 11.15 4.85
N VAL A 139 13.35 12.46 4.87
CA VAL A 139 12.92 13.17 6.09
C VAL A 139 11.61 12.58 6.59
N ARG A 140 10.61 12.41 5.72
CA ARG A 140 9.32 11.82 6.10
C ARG A 140 9.46 10.40 6.64
N LEU A 141 10.24 9.54 5.99
CA LEU A 141 10.48 8.17 6.44
C LEU A 141 11.16 8.15 7.82
N SER A 142 12.17 9.00 8.03
CA SER A 142 12.84 9.12 9.34
C SER A 142 11.89 9.61 10.45
N GLN A 143 10.99 10.55 10.14
CA GLN A 143 9.98 11.02 11.07
C GLN A 143 8.94 9.95 11.38
N LEU A 144 8.48 9.22 10.36
CA LEU A 144 7.53 8.12 10.53
C LEU A 144 8.13 7.01 11.40
N GLU A 145 9.40 6.66 11.19
CA GLU A 145 10.12 5.71 12.03
C GLU A 145 10.25 6.15 13.49
N ALA A 146 10.38 7.44 13.76
CA ALA A 146 10.45 7.99 15.11
C ALA A 146 9.08 8.03 15.82
N GLN A 147 7.99 8.01 15.05
CA GLN A 147 6.61 8.14 15.55
C GLN A 147 5.88 6.79 15.64
N THR A 148 6.42 5.74 15.04
CA THR A 148 5.83 4.40 14.97
C THR A 148 6.39 3.46 16.03
N ASP A 149 5.57 2.49 16.43
CA ASP A 149 6.05 1.31 17.14
C ASP A 149 6.59 0.29 16.13
N ARG A 150 7.41 -0.66 16.58
CA ARG A 150 8.10 -1.62 15.71
C ARG A 150 7.71 -3.05 16.05
N LEU A 151 7.22 -3.76 15.05
CA LEU A 151 7.09 -5.20 15.07
C LEU A 151 8.20 -5.85 14.23
N PHE A 152 8.32 -7.17 14.36
CA PHE A 152 9.25 -7.96 13.58
C PHE A 152 8.48 -8.91 12.68
N ILE A 153 8.68 -8.81 11.37
CA ILE A 153 8.03 -9.65 10.37
C ILE A 153 9.03 -10.61 9.71
N THR A 154 8.59 -11.85 9.52
CA THR A 154 9.36 -12.91 8.85
C THR A 154 8.53 -13.49 7.71
N ASN A 155 9.07 -13.49 6.50
CA ASN A 155 8.48 -14.17 5.35
C ASN A 155 8.94 -15.63 5.35
N LEU A 156 8.00 -16.54 5.57
CA LEU A 156 8.23 -17.98 5.55
C LEU A 156 7.89 -18.59 4.18
N SER A 157 7.36 -17.80 3.24
CA SER A 157 6.98 -18.25 1.91
C SER A 157 8.17 -18.25 0.93
N ALA A 158 7.95 -18.88 -0.22
CA ALA A 158 8.85 -18.80 -1.37
C ALA A 158 8.58 -17.55 -2.25
N ASP A 159 7.54 -16.77 -1.95
CA ASP A 159 7.09 -15.63 -2.74
C ASP A 159 7.43 -14.31 -2.04
N THR A 160 7.63 -13.23 -2.81
CA THR A 160 7.70 -11.89 -2.23
C THR A 160 6.31 -11.47 -1.77
N ILE A 161 6.19 -11.00 -0.53
CA ILE A 161 4.93 -10.49 0.03
C ILE A 161 4.90 -8.98 -0.16
N TYR A 162 3.78 -8.45 -0.67
CA TYR A 162 3.53 -7.02 -0.68
C TYR A 162 2.61 -6.64 0.48
N LEU A 163 3.11 -5.75 1.34
CA LEU A 163 2.40 -5.17 2.47
C LEU A 163 1.97 -3.75 2.11
N MET A 164 0.72 -3.42 2.40
CA MET A 164 0.17 -2.10 2.16
C MET A 164 -0.02 -1.34 3.47
N ALA A 165 0.32 -0.05 3.44
CA ALA A 165 -0.01 0.88 4.50
C ALA A 165 -1.53 0.90 4.73
N GLY A 166 -1.92 0.80 6.00
CA GLY A 166 -3.32 0.70 6.40
C GLY A 166 -3.85 -0.72 6.56
N GLU A 167 -3.08 -1.76 6.27
CA GLU A 167 -3.45 -3.13 6.66
C GLU A 167 -3.43 -3.28 8.19
N VAL A 168 -4.48 -3.89 8.74
CA VAL A 168 -4.70 -4.09 10.17
C VAL A 168 -4.49 -5.55 10.53
N ILE A 169 -3.69 -5.79 11.57
CA ILE A 169 -3.37 -7.10 12.12
C ILE A 169 -3.78 -7.16 13.60
N LYS A 170 -4.21 -8.34 14.06
CA LYS A 170 -4.74 -8.52 15.43
C LYS A 170 -4.13 -9.73 16.14
N GLY A 171 -4.35 -9.76 17.46
CA GLY A 171 -3.92 -10.85 18.34
C GLY A 171 -2.62 -10.61 19.11
N GLY A 172 -1.93 -9.49 18.86
CA GLY A 172 -0.83 -9.02 19.69
C GLY A 172 -1.30 -8.42 21.03
N ARG A 173 -0.43 -7.67 21.71
CA ARG A 173 -0.80 -6.97 22.96
C ARG A 173 -1.85 -5.89 22.71
N GLN A 174 -1.80 -5.32 21.50
CA GLN A 174 -2.78 -4.43 20.91
C GLN A 174 -2.89 -4.78 19.43
N ASP A 175 -4.03 -4.45 18.84
CA ASP A 175 -4.16 -4.52 17.40
C ASP A 175 -3.36 -3.38 16.74
N ARG A 176 -2.81 -3.64 15.55
CA ARG A 176 -1.84 -2.75 14.88
C ARG A 176 -2.27 -2.46 13.45
N VAL A 177 -1.94 -1.27 12.98
CA VAL A 177 -2.06 -0.87 11.56
C VAL A 177 -0.67 -0.62 10.98
N ILE A 178 -0.40 -1.16 9.80
CA ILE A 178 0.88 -1.01 9.10
C ILE A 178 1.02 0.43 8.61
N ALA A 179 2.16 1.06 8.91
CA ALA A 179 2.39 2.48 8.63
C ALA A 179 2.82 2.75 7.18
N GLN A 180 3.52 1.80 6.54
CA GLN A 180 4.10 2.01 5.22
C GLN A 180 4.01 0.78 4.31
N ASN A 181 4.06 1.03 3.01
CA ASN A 181 4.14 -0.02 2.00
C ASN A 181 5.51 -0.71 2.08
N MET A 182 5.56 -2.03 1.95
CA MET A 182 6.80 -2.79 1.98
C MET A 182 6.74 -3.99 1.03
N LEU A 183 7.85 -4.29 0.37
CA LEU A 183 8.09 -5.61 -0.18
C LEU A 183 8.90 -6.42 0.81
N LEU A 184 8.46 -7.65 1.07
CA LEU A 184 9.14 -8.57 1.95
C LEU A 184 9.59 -9.78 1.12
N PRO A 185 10.87 -9.82 0.69
CA PRO A 185 11.41 -10.92 -0.12
C PRO A 185 11.27 -12.29 0.57
N PRO A 186 11.30 -13.39 -0.21
CA PRO A 186 11.25 -14.75 0.32
C PRO A 186 12.31 -14.98 1.41
N ASN A 187 11.94 -15.71 2.47
CA ASN A 187 12.84 -16.07 3.56
C ASN A 187 13.45 -14.89 4.35
N THR A 188 12.93 -13.66 4.19
CA THR A 188 13.33 -12.52 5.02
C THR A 188 13.03 -12.82 6.49
N ARG A 189 13.97 -12.52 7.38
CA ARG A 189 13.83 -12.76 8.83
C ARG A 189 13.88 -11.45 9.60
N PHE A 190 12.92 -11.26 10.49
CA PHE A 190 12.88 -10.16 11.47
C PHE A 190 13.06 -8.78 10.86
N ALA A 191 12.50 -8.56 9.67
CA ALA A 191 12.42 -7.21 9.13
C ALA A 191 11.58 -6.33 10.07
N THR A 192 12.01 -5.09 10.28
CA THR A 192 11.24 -4.11 11.04
C THR A 192 9.96 -3.78 10.29
N LEU A 193 8.81 -3.95 10.94
CA LEU A 193 7.50 -3.56 10.43
C LEU A 193 7.01 -2.35 11.26
N PRO A 194 7.05 -1.13 10.71
CA PRO A 194 6.56 0.05 11.42
C PRO A 194 5.03 0.04 11.45
N VAL A 195 4.49 0.29 12.63
CA VAL A 195 3.05 0.22 12.90
C VAL A 195 2.60 1.32 13.86
N PHE A 196 1.28 1.54 13.88
CA PHE A 196 0.61 2.25 14.96
C PHE A 196 -0.36 1.33 15.71
N CYS A 197 -0.57 1.62 16.99
CA CYS A 197 -1.60 0.96 17.79
C CYS A 197 -2.99 1.43 17.33
N VAL A 198 -3.90 0.49 17.05
CA VAL A 198 -5.32 0.80 16.77
C VAL A 198 -6.25 0.29 17.87
N GLU A 199 -5.70 0.12 19.07
CA GLU A 199 -6.39 -0.26 20.29
C GLU A 199 -5.68 0.41 21.47
N LYS A 200 -6.35 1.31 22.19
CA LYS A 200 -5.70 2.22 23.15
C LYS A 200 -5.56 1.61 24.55
N ASN A 201 -6.62 0.99 25.06
CA ASN A 201 -6.71 0.64 26.49
C ASN A 201 -6.42 -0.85 26.80
N ARG A 202 -5.77 -1.57 25.88
CA ARG A 202 -5.28 -2.93 26.12
C ARG A 202 -3.75 -2.91 26.10
N TRP A 203 -3.09 -3.58 27.03
CA TRP A 203 -1.65 -3.86 26.95
C TRP A 203 -1.37 -5.23 27.54
N GLY A 204 -1.92 -6.25 26.89
CA GLY A 204 -1.87 -7.64 27.33
C GLY A 204 -2.38 -8.56 26.23
N TYR A 205 -1.91 -9.80 26.22
CA TYR A 205 -2.36 -10.79 25.25
C TYR A 205 -3.77 -11.28 25.63
N HIS A 206 -4.57 -11.64 24.61
CA HIS A 206 -5.82 -12.36 24.87
C HIS A 206 -5.58 -13.76 25.44
N ASN A 207 -4.45 -14.38 25.09
CA ASN A 207 -3.98 -15.66 25.62
C ASN A 207 -2.47 -15.56 25.86
N ASP A 208 -2.01 -15.83 27.09
CA ASP A 208 -0.64 -15.60 27.59
C ASP A 208 0.47 -16.43 26.92
N LYS A 209 0.17 -17.14 25.82
CA LYS A 209 1.03 -18.16 25.22
C LYS A 209 1.56 -17.82 23.82
N ASN A 210 1.16 -16.71 23.21
CA ASN A 210 1.63 -16.37 21.85
C ASN A 210 2.08 -14.90 21.74
N PRO A 211 3.38 -14.62 21.57
CA PRO A 211 3.88 -13.27 21.32
C PRO A 211 3.69 -12.82 19.87
N CYS A 212 3.11 -13.66 19.01
CA CYS A 212 2.85 -13.37 17.61
C CYS A 212 1.41 -12.91 17.36
N PHE A 213 1.26 -12.04 16.35
CA PHE A 213 -0.04 -11.69 15.79
C PHE A 213 -0.66 -12.92 15.15
N THR A 214 -1.95 -13.14 15.40
CA THR A 214 -2.62 -14.38 15.05
C THR A 214 -3.45 -14.28 13.79
N ASP A 215 -3.86 -13.07 13.39
CA ASP A 215 -4.85 -12.92 12.33
C ASP A 215 -4.74 -11.58 11.58
N TYR A 216 -5.18 -11.60 10.34
CA TYR A 216 -5.38 -10.42 9.51
C TYR A 216 -6.83 -9.93 9.70
N SER A 217 -6.99 -8.62 9.88
CA SER A 217 -8.31 -8.01 10.03
C SER A 217 -8.82 -7.48 8.69
N CYS A 218 -8.30 -6.33 8.25
CA CYS A 218 -8.81 -5.62 7.08
C CYS A 218 -7.77 -4.61 6.58
N ILE A 219 -8.10 -3.90 5.50
CA ILE A 219 -7.49 -2.60 5.23
C ILE A 219 -8.38 -1.55 5.87
N ALA A 220 -7.78 -0.68 6.69
CA ALA A 220 -8.45 0.43 7.36
C ALA A 220 -9.20 1.34 6.38
N ASP A 221 -10.21 2.08 6.86
CA ASP A 221 -10.94 3.02 6.02
C ASP A 221 -10.03 4.17 5.54
N ALA A 222 -10.39 4.83 4.44
CA ALA A 222 -9.54 5.83 3.79
C ALA A 222 -9.08 6.96 4.73
N ASN A 223 -9.86 7.36 5.75
CA ASN A 223 -9.42 8.37 6.69
C ASN A 223 -8.28 7.86 7.59
N LEU A 224 -8.40 6.64 8.13
CA LEU A 224 -7.33 6.06 8.95
C LEU A 224 -6.08 5.77 8.10
N ARG A 225 -6.24 5.29 6.86
CA ARG A 225 -5.12 5.11 5.91
C ARG A 225 -4.39 6.42 5.62
N LYS A 226 -5.14 7.52 5.43
CA LYS A 226 -4.61 8.87 5.23
C LYS A 226 -3.80 9.31 6.45
N THR A 227 -4.34 9.13 7.65
CA THR A 227 -3.66 9.48 8.90
C THR A 227 -2.32 8.75 9.03
N VAL A 228 -2.31 7.41 8.96
CA VAL A 228 -1.09 6.61 9.19
C VAL A 228 0.00 6.84 8.16
N GLN A 229 -0.34 7.25 6.95
CA GLN A 229 0.64 7.50 5.90
C GLN A 229 1.20 8.92 5.90
N LEU A 230 0.43 9.94 6.28
CA LEU A 230 0.84 11.32 6.02
C LEU A 230 1.49 12.00 7.23
N ASN A 231 0.81 12.00 8.37
CA ASN A 231 1.19 12.88 9.49
C ASN A 231 0.99 12.22 10.88
N ALA A 232 0.88 10.89 10.94
CA ALA A 232 0.45 10.22 12.16
C ALA A 232 1.47 10.27 13.29
N VAL A 233 1.05 10.87 14.41
CA VAL A 233 1.48 10.45 15.75
C VAL A 233 0.45 9.51 16.36
N GLN A 234 0.86 8.70 17.33
CA GLN A 234 0.01 7.67 17.93
C GLN A 234 -1.34 8.18 18.47
N GLU A 235 -1.39 9.38 19.04
CA GLU A 235 -2.64 9.96 19.56
C GLU A 235 -3.64 10.31 18.44
N GLU A 236 -3.16 10.76 17.27
CA GLU A 236 -4.03 11.06 16.12
C GLU A 236 -4.67 9.78 15.58
N VAL A 237 -3.91 8.69 15.53
CA VAL A 237 -4.42 7.36 15.14
C VAL A 237 -5.55 6.95 16.07
N TRP A 238 -5.36 7.06 17.39
CA TRP A 238 -6.41 6.74 18.36
C TRP A 238 -7.63 7.65 18.25
N ASN A 239 -7.45 8.95 17.97
CA ASN A 239 -8.57 9.86 17.76
C ASN A 239 -9.43 9.45 16.55
N VAL A 240 -8.80 9.05 15.45
CA VAL A 240 -9.50 8.54 14.27
C VAL A 240 -10.23 7.23 14.60
N VAL A 241 -9.56 6.28 15.27
CA VAL A 241 -10.17 5.01 15.68
C VAL A 241 -11.40 5.22 16.58
N ASN A 242 -11.28 6.08 17.59
CA ASN A 242 -12.38 6.37 18.51
C ASN A 242 -13.56 7.04 17.79
N ARG A 243 -13.29 8.01 16.90
CA ARG A 243 -14.32 8.65 16.08
C ARG A 243 -15.02 7.64 15.17
N THR A 244 -14.26 6.82 14.46
CA THR A 244 -14.80 5.84 13.51
C THR A 244 -15.68 4.80 14.21
N THR A 245 -15.22 4.26 15.34
CA THR A 245 -16.00 3.28 16.12
C THR A 245 -17.25 3.92 16.75
N ALA A 246 -17.18 5.17 17.22
CA ALA A 246 -18.34 5.91 17.72
C ALA A 246 -19.42 6.12 16.65
N LEU A 247 -19.04 6.53 15.44
CA LEU A 247 -19.97 6.73 14.32
C LEU A 247 -20.69 5.45 13.89
N GLN A 248 -20.12 4.28 14.22
CA GLN A 248 -20.72 2.96 13.95
C GLN A 248 -21.25 2.28 15.21
N ASN A 249 -21.39 3.00 16.33
CA ASN A 249 -21.82 2.43 17.62
C ASN A 249 -21.07 1.13 17.99
N SER A 250 -19.77 1.08 17.67
CA SER A 250 -18.91 -0.11 17.81
C SER A 250 -17.80 0.11 18.83
N GLN A 251 -17.96 1.07 19.74
CA GLN A 251 -16.98 1.35 20.78
C GLN A 251 -16.91 0.19 21.79
N THR A 252 -15.71 -0.08 22.27
CA THR A 252 -15.43 -1.08 23.31
C THR A 252 -14.58 -0.45 24.41
N ALA A 253 -14.44 -1.13 25.55
CA ALA A 253 -13.55 -0.70 26.63
C ALA A 253 -12.10 -0.51 26.15
N THR A 254 -11.65 -1.35 25.20
CA THR A 254 -10.27 -1.30 24.67
C THR A 254 -10.07 -0.26 23.56
N GLN A 255 -11.15 0.31 23.01
CA GLN A 255 -11.13 1.24 21.88
C GLN A 255 -10.42 0.66 20.65
N ALA A 256 -10.70 -0.60 20.33
CA ALA A 256 -10.11 -1.29 19.19
C ALA A 256 -10.82 -0.93 17.88
N TYR A 257 -10.07 -0.60 16.82
CA TYR A 257 -10.62 -0.40 15.48
C TYR A 257 -11.30 -1.67 14.94
N THR A 258 -10.72 -2.84 15.26
CA THR A 258 -11.23 -4.17 14.89
C THR A 258 -12.61 -4.48 15.50
N ALA A 259 -13.09 -3.68 16.45
CA ALA A 259 -14.45 -3.81 16.98
C ALA A 259 -15.54 -3.60 15.90
N LEU A 260 -15.23 -2.90 14.80
CA LEU A 260 -16.11 -2.79 13.63
C LEU A 260 -16.47 -4.16 13.03
N GLU A 261 -15.57 -5.15 13.13
CA GLU A 261 -15.83 -6.51 12.62
C GLU A 261 -16.98 -7.21 13.37
N ASN A 262 -17.22 -6.82 14.62
CA ASN A 262 -18.29 -7.38 15.44
C ASN A 262 -19.65 -6.72 15.14
N ASN A 263 -19.67 -5.61 14.41
CA ASN A 263 -20.90 -4.97 13.97
C ASN A 263 -21.42 -5.65 12.70
N THR A 264 -22.30 -6.63 12.88
CA THR A 264 -22.86 -7.43 11.77
C THR A 264 -23.62 -6.62 10.72
N ALA A 265 -24.23 -5.49 11.09
CA ALA A 265 -24.91 -4.62 10.13
C ALA A 265 -23.90 -3.87 9.26
N PHE A 266 -22.83 -3.36 9.87
CA PHE A 266 -21.73 -2.71 9.18
C PHE A 266 -21.00 -3.68 8.23
N THR A 267 -20.61 -4.87 8.73
CA THR A 267 -19.88 -5.86 7.91
C THR A 267 -20.72 -6.36 6.74
N ARG A 268 -22.00 -6.68 6.97
CA ARG A 268 -22.92 -7.06 5.90
C ARG A 268 -23.08 -5.96 4.86
N LEU A 269 -23.20 -4.70 5.28
CA LEU A 269 -23.30 -3.60 4.35
C LEU A 269 -22.01 -3.48 3.51
N ALA A 270 -20.84 -3.52 4.14
CA ALA A 270 -19.55 -3.51 3.42
C ALA A 270 -19.41 -4.69 2.44
N ASP A 271 -19.88 -5.89 2.81
CA ASP A 271 -19.92 -7.06 1.91
C ASP A 271 -20.76 -6.78 0.66
N MET A 272 -21.90 -6.10 0.78
CA MET A 272 -22.74 -5.76 -0.37
C MET A 272 -22.04 -4.83 -1.37
N TYR A 273 -21.22 -3.88 -0.89
CA TYR A 273 -20.39 -3.05 -1.78
C TYR A 273 -19.40 -3.91 -2.56
N VAL A 274 -18.70 -4.82 -1.88
CA VAL A 274 -17.71 -5.70 -2.51
C VAL A 274 -18.37 -6.63 -3.53
N GLN A 275 -19.46 -7.30 -3.15
CA GLN A 275 -20.21 -8.21 -4.03
C GLN A 275 -20.70 -7.52 -5.31
N TYR A 276 -21.10 -6.25 -5.22
CA TYR A 276 -21.57 -5.50 -6.38
C TYR A 276 -20.41 -4.96 -7.25
N LEU A 277 -19.41 -4.33 -6.62
CA LEU A 277 -18.37 -3.58 -7.35
C LEU A 277 -17.23 -4.46 -7.84
N GLN A 278 -16.82 -5.47 -7.08
CA GLN A 278 -15.63 -6.28 -7.40
C GLN A 278 -15.74 -6.96 -8.76
N PRO A 279 -16.84 -7.67 -9.12
CA PRO A 279 -16.91 -8.36 -10.41
C PRO A 279 -16.79 -7.43 -11.61
N ILE A 280 -17.29 -6.19 -11.49
CA ILE A 280 -17.20 -5.17 -12.55
C ILE A 280 -15.74 -4.75 -12.75
N LEU A 281 -15.01 -4.56 -11.65
CA LEU A 281 -13.60 -4.14 -11.68
C LEU A 281 -12.65 -5.27 -12.11
N THR A 282 -12.90 -6.51 -11.68
CA THR A 282 -12.03 -7.65 -12.04
C THR A 282 -12.35 -8.25 -13.40
N GLY A 283 -13.52 -7.94 -13.98
CA GLY A 283 -13.92 -8.41 -15.30
C GLY A 283 -13.15 -7.75 -16.46
N ASN A 284 -12.51 -6.59 -16.22
CA ASN A 284 -11.74 -5.88 -17.23
C ASN A 284 -10.24 -5.90 -16.89
N LYS A 285 -9.46 -6.62 -17.71
CA LYS A 285 -8.01 -6.77 -17.55
C LYS A 285 -7.21 -5.49 -17.80
N GLN A 286 -7.83 -4.45 -18.34
CA GLN A 286 -7.20 -3.14 -18.52
C GLN A 286 -7.27 -2.27 -17.26
N ILE A 287 -8.07 -2.65 -16.25
CA ILE A 287 -8.16 -1.89 -15.02
C ILE A 287 -6.90 -2.15 -14.17
N VAL A 288 -6.24 -1.08 -13.75
CA VAL A 288 -5.05 -1.14 -12.89
C VAL A 288 -5.23 -0.37 -11.59
N GLY A 289 -6.39 0.25 -11.37
CA GLY A 289 -6.62 1.06 -10.19
C GLY A 289 -8.04 1.62 -10.12
N VAL A 290 -8.31 2.37 -9.06
CA VAL A 290 -9.56 3.10 -8.87
C VAL A 290 -9.30 4.46 -8.23
N LEU A 291 -10.09 5.46 -8.62
CA LEU A 291 -10.34 6.65 -7.81
C LEU A 291 -11.71 6.51 -7.14
N ALA A 292 -11.76 6.70 -5.84
CA ALA A 292 -12.97 6.54 -5.04
C ALA A 292 -13.56 7.91 -4.67
N VAL A 293 -14.85 8.08 -4.89
CA VAL A 293 -15.62 9.29 -4.60
C VAL A 293 -16.76 8.94 -3.65
N THR A 294 -16.94 9.77 -2.63
CA THR A 294 -18.10 9.74 -1.74
C THR A 294 -18.56 11.16 -1.46
N GLY A 295 -19.88 11.40 -1.51
CA GLY A 295 -20.42 12.76 -1.45
C GLY A 295 -19.81 13.67 -2.51
N ASN A 296 -19.26 14.81 -2.09
CA ASN A 296 -18.62 15.80 -2.95
C ASN A 296 -17.08 15.74 -2.92
N ARG A 297 -16.48 14.65 -2.42
CA ARG A 297 -15.03 14.52 -2.25
C ARG A 297 -14.49 13.21 -2.80
N ILE A 298 -13.21 13.24 -3.14
CA ILE A 298 -12.43 12.04 -3.44
C ILE A 298 -11.99 11.45 -2.09
N ALA A 299 -12.37 10.21 -1.82
CA ALA A 299 -11.96 9.49 -0.61
C ALA A 299 -10.49 9.06 -0.73
N GLY A 300 -10.04 8.72 -1.93
CA GLY A 300 -8.66 8.39 -2.25
C GLY A 300 -8.54 7.72 -3.62
N ALA A 301 -7.33 7.37 -3.98
CA ALA A 301 -7.04 6.57 -5.15
C ALA A 301 -5.98 5.53 -4.86
N ASP A 302 -6.05 4.39 -5.54
CA ASP A 302 -5.04 3.33 -5.53
C ASP A 302 -4.82 2.86 -6.98
N ILE A 303 -3.60 3.04 -7.51
CA ILE A 303 -3.22 2.65 -8.89
C ILE A 303 -1.96 1.78 -8.85
N PHE A 304 -2.04 0.61 -9.46
CA PHE A 304 -0.98 -0.40 -9.46
C PHE A 304 -0.26 -0.49 -10.80
N ALA A 305 0.97 -1.00 -10.77
CA ALA A 305 1.78 -1.24 -11.97
C ALA A 305 1.24 -2.34 -12.88
N THR A 306 0.39 -3.24 -12.39
CA THR A 306 -0.19 -4.34 -13.16
C THR A 306 -1.63 -4.60 -12.78
N ASN A 307 -2.40 -5.19 -13.70
CA ASN A 307 -3.74 -5.67 -13.40
C ASN A 307 -3.72 -6.78 -12.33
N ALA A 308 -2.70 -7.66 -12.34
CA ALA A 308 -2.58 -8.73 -11.36
C ALA A 308 -2.46 -8.19 -9.92
N LEU A 309 -1.61 -7.19 -9.70
CA LEU A 309 -1.53 -6.48 -8.42
C LEU A 309 -2.89 -5.90 -8.03
N PHE A 310 -3.52 -5.14 -8.92
CA PHE A 310 -4.84 -4.58 -8.66
C PHE A 310 -5.87 -5.66 -8.26
N THR A 311 -5.98 -6.74 -9.03
CA THR A 311 -6.95 -7.81 -8.77
C THR A 311 -6.67 -8.58 -7.48
N ASN A 312 -5.41 -8.69 -7.06
CA ASN A 312 -5.03 -9.35 -5.81
C ASN A 312 -5.43 -8.52 -4.58
N HIS A 313 -5.51 -7.19 -4.71
CA HIS A 313 -5.78 -6.29 -3.59
C HIS A 313 -7.19 -5.68 -3.58
N ILE A 314 -7.90 -5.66 -4.72
CA ILE A 314 -9.14 -4.91 -4.86
C ILE A 314 -10.25 -5.36 -3.91
N ALA A 315 -10.33 -6.64 -3.54
CA ALA A 315 -11.33 -7.12 -2.59
C ALA A 315 -11.22 -6.41 -1.23
N ASN A 316 -10.00 -6.27 -0.70
CA ASN A 316 -9.76 -5.60 0.57
C ASN A 316 -9.79 -4.07 0.44
N LEU A 317 -9.31 -3.52 -0.67
CA LEU A 317 -9.40 -2.08 -0.93
C LEU A 317 -10.86 -1.62 -1.08
N LEU A 318 -11.72 -2.42 -1.69
CA LEU A 318 -13.16 -2.15 -1.73
C LEU A 318 -13.77 -2.12 -0.34
N ARG A 319 -13.36 -3.00 0.57
CA ARG A 319 -13.79 -2.94 1.98
C ARG A 319 -13.35 -1.65 2.65
N SER A 320 -12.11 -1.18 2.39
CA SER A 320 -11.60 0.10 2.88
C SER A 320 -12.44 1.29 2.38
N TYR A 321 -12.68 1.37 1.07
CA TYR A 321 -13.49 2.46 0.50
C TYR A 321 -14.97 2.36 0.88
N ALA A 322 -15.53 1.16 0.97
CA ALA A 322 -16.90 0.93 1.45
C ALA A 322 -17.03 1.37 2.92
N ALA A 323 -16.09 1.00 3.79
CA ALA A 323 -16.06 1.45 5.17
C ALA A 323 -16.07 2.99 5.22
N ASN A 324 -15.22 3.66 4.45
CA ASN A 324 -15.19 5.13 4.42
C ASN A 324 -16.54 5.72 3.94
N ALA A 325 -17.14 5.15 2.91
CA ALA A 325 -18.44 5.60 2.37
C ALA A 325 -19.62 5.32 3.33
N ILE A 326 -19.54 4.27 4.15
CA ILE A 326 -20.54 3.94 5.17
C ILE A 326 -20.42 4.89 6.37
N ILE A 327 -19.18 5.16 6.81
CA ILE A 327 -18.90 5.93 8.04
C ILE A 327 -18.99 7.44 7.81
N ASN A 328 -18.43 7.91 6.69
CA ASN A 328 -18.21 9.34 6.42
C ASN A 328 -18.89 9.82 5.14
N GLY A 329 -19.53 8.92 4.40
CA GLY A 329 -19.95 9.16 3.03
C GLY A 329 -21.40 9.59 2.88
N SER A 330 -21.70 10.10 1.69
CA SER A 330 -23.03 10.42 1.22
C SER A 330 -23.13 10.10 -0.28
N ALA A 331 -24.32 10.28 -0.86
CA ALA A 331 -24.52 10.06 -2.29
C ALA A 331 -23.50 10.86 -3.13
N PRO A 332 -22.74 10.22 -4.04
CA PRO A 332 -21.74 10.90 -4.86
C PRO A 332 -22.37 12.00 -5.74
N VAL A 333 -21.84 13.21 -5.65
CA VAL A 333 -22.28 14.40 -6.42
C VAL A 333 -21.13 15.11 -7.13
N LEU A 334 -19.90 14.62 -6.97
CA LEU A 334 -18.72 15.20 -7.62
C LEU A 334 -18.76 14.94 -9.13
N MET A 335 -18.58 15.99 -9.93
CA MET A 335 -18.59 15.89 -11.40
C MET A 335 -17.34 15.16 -11.92
N GLN A 336 -17.48 14.37 -12.98
CA GLN A 336 -16.37 13.64 -13.61
C GLN A 336 -15.20 14.56 -13.99
N GLN A 337 -15.47 15.79 -14.43
CA GLN A 337 -14.44 16.77 -14.76
C GLN A 337 -13.55 17.10 -13.55
N ALA A 338 -14.11 17.19 -12.34
CA ALA A 338 -13.34 17.43 -11.12
C ALA A 338 -12.50 16.20 -10.74
N VAL A 339 -13.02 14.99 -10.97
CA VAL A 339 -12.28 13.73 -10.74
C VAL A 339 -11.12 13.59 -11.73
N SER A 340 -11.35 13.91 -13.01
CA SER A 340 -10.30 13.96 -14.03
C SER A 340 -9.24 15.01 -13.71
N ALA A 341 -9.65 16.20 -13.27
CA ALA A 341 -8.71 17.25 -12.85
C ALA A 341 -7.85 16.80 -11.65
N ASN A 342 -8.44 16.07 -10.71
CA ASN A 342 -7.68 15.47 -9.61
C ASN A 342 -6.65 14.46 -10.12
N LEU A 343 -7.01 13.51 -10.99
CA LEU A 343 -6.04 12.59 -11.58
C LEU A 343 -4.89 13.35 -12.27
N GLN A 344 -5.22 14.40 -13.03
CA GLN A 344 -4.24 15.22 -13.75
C GLN A 344 -3.28 16.00 -12.84
N GLN A 345 -3.66 16.24 -11.59
CA GLN A 345 -2.77 16.84 -10.60
C GLN A 345 -1.61 15.89 -10.24
N TYR A 346 -1.88 14.58 -10.16
CA TYR A 346 -0.90 13.56 -9.78
C TYR A 346 -0.19 12.92 -10.98
N ILE A 347 -0.88 12.81 -12.11
CA ILE A 347 -0.37 12.17 -13.33
C ILE A 347 -0.48 13.15 -14.49
N THR A 348 0.64 13.44 -15.14
CA THR A 348 0.71 14.40 -16.24
C THR A 348 0.94 13.70 -17.57
N ALA A 349 1.01 14.46 -18.67
CA ALA A 349 1.34 13.92 -19.97
C ALA A 349 2.78 13.34 -20.05
N THR A 350 3.67 13.74 -19.14
CA THR A 350 5.10 13.38 -19.17
C THR A 350 5.53 12.49 -17.99
N GLY A 351 4.67 12.25 -17.01
CA GLY A 351 4.96 11.37 -15.88
C GLY A 351 4.18 11.69 -14.62
N ILE A 352 4.60 11.05 -13.53
CA ILE A 352 4.07 11.28 -12.19
C ILE A 352 4.54 12.65 -11.68
N ASN A 353 3.61 13.48 -11.23
CA ASN A 353 3.90 14.72 -10.52
C ASN A 353 4.22 14.41 -9.05
N ARG A 354 5.48 14.08 -8.74
CA ARG A 354 5.90 13.72 -7.37
C ARG A 354 5.58 14.78 -6.32
N GLN A 355 5.62 16.06 -6.68
CA GLN A 355 5.29 17.14 -5.76
C GLN A 355 3.82 17.11 -5.32
N ALA A 356 2.90 16.63 -6.16
CA ALA A 356 1.49 16.52 -5.79
C ALA A 356 1.25 15.47 -4.69
N PHE A 357 2.12 14.47 -4.55
CA PHE A 357 2.01 13.45 -3.50
C PHE A 357 2.49 13.93 -2.13
N ALA A 358 3.27 15.02 -2.06
CA ALA A 358 3.77 15.56 -0.81
C ALA A 358 2.60 15.86 0.14
N ASN A 359 2.60 15.22 1.31
CA ASN A 359 1.54 15.33 2.34
C ASN A 359 0.12 14.99 1.86
N LYS A 360 -0.01 14.24 0.75
CA LYS A 360 -1.29 13.79 0.20
C LYS A 360 -1.33 12.30 -0.12
N GLY A 361 -0.18 11.68 -0.34
CA GLY A 361 -0.13 10.29 -0.74
C GLY A 361 1.27 9.68 -0.64
N ASN A 362 1.43 8.55 -1.34
CA ASN A 362 2.67 7.82 -1.43
C ASN A 362 2.88 7.28 -2.85
N ILE A 363 4.13 7.32 -3.31
CA ILE A 363 4.59 6.64 -4.51
C ILE A 363 5.46 5.49 -4.01
N PHE A 364 4.97 4.25 -4.06
CA PHE A 364 5.77 3.11 -3.66
C PHE A 364 6.56 2.59 -4.85
N GLU A 365 7.88 2.67 -4.77
CA GLU A 365 8.79 2.31 -5.86
C GLU A 365 9.71 1.15 -5.49
N VAL A 366 10.13 0.39 -6.51
CA VAL A 366 11.05 -0.75 -6.37
C VAL A 366 12.07 -0.64 -7.48
N ASN A 367 13.36 -0.49 -7.15
CA ASN A 367 14.39 -0.14 -8.15
C ASN A 367 13.98 1.08 -8.99
N GLY A 368 13.39 2.08 -8.31
CA GLY A 368 12.83 3.29 -8.89
C GLY A 368 11.53 3.12 -9.70
N GLN A 369 11.02 1.90 -9.86
CA GLN A 369 9.79 1.67 -10.61
C GLN A 369 8.55 1.82 -9.73
N PRO A 370 7.58 2.69 -10.08
CA PRO A 370 6.35 2.81 -9.31
C PRO A 370 5.54 1.52 -9.38
N LEU A 371 5.33 0.90 -8.22
CA LEU A 371 4.55 -0.32 -8.06
C LEU A 371 3.10 -0.01 -7.67
N HIS A 372 2.93 1.00 -6.81
CA HIS A 372 1.63 1.41 -6.27
C HIS A 372 1.63 2.92 -5.97
N LEU A 373 0.66 3.62 -6.54
CA LEU A 373 0.38 5.02 -6.27
C LEU A 373 -0.87 5.11 -5.40
N THR A 374 -0.77 5.84 -4.30
CA THR A 374 -1.92 6.10 -3.42
C THR A 374 -1.96 7.58 -3.09
N TRP A 375 -3.15 8.18 -3.08
CA TRP A 375 -3.35 9.52 -2.53
C TRP A 375 -4.75 9.70 -1.96
N TYR A 376 -4.90 10.77 -1.17
CA TYR A 376 -6.11 11.12 -0.44
C TYR A 376 -6.39 12.61 -0.61
N GLU A 377 -7.67 12.99 -0.59
CA GLU A 377 -8.10 14.40 -0.50
C GLU A 377 -8.74 14.72 0.86
#